data_AF-X1IXK6-F1
#
_entry.id   AF-X1IXK6-F1
#
_cell.length_a   1.000
_cell.length_b   1.000
_cell.length_c   1.000
_cell.angle_alpha   90.00
_cell.angle_beta   90.00
_cell.angle_gamma   90.00
#
_symmetry.space_group_name_H-M   'P 1'
#
loop_
_entity.id
_entity.type
_entity.pdbx_description
1 polymer ?
#
loop_
_entity_poly.entity_id
_entity_poly.type
_entity_poly.pdbx_seq_one_letter_code
_entity_poly.pdbx_strand_id
1 'polypeptide(L)'
;SFKGGRQSPYFVLILNTVVVVLISLAAAIYIGHFQKRIIKNHARAIVLAGLLILLLTATKLVAFLFKYSCGATGSTVTLAIVLSLAYNQRFTIGMSIFFCILGTFAAVPVNEGQLTGINLFLTMCAGAVTCSFSLKEIRTRMKLLKVSAAAATVVFISALALNFLVEGSAPADVLRNAGYHAGATFLMGLLIQSLLPLIEKGFRISTSMTLLDYSDANQPLLKRLAMEAPGTFSHSLLIGSIA
;
A
#
# COMPACT_ATOMS: atom_id res chain seq x y z
N SER A 1 6.21 32.90 -32.47
CA SER A 1 5.59 31.56 -32.44
C SER A 1 6.16 30.85 -31.22
N PHE A 2 5.51 30.57 -30.09
CA PHE A 2 4.12 30.38 -29.69
C PHE A 2 3.85 31.25 -28.43
N LYS A 3 2.83 32.11 -28.46
CA LYS A 3 2.24 32.67 -27.23
C LYS A 3 1.44 31.53 -26.59
N GLY A 4 2.01 30.85 -25.61
CA GLY A 4 1.30 29.86 -24.80
C GLY A 4 0.12 30.54 -24.13
N GLY A 5 -1.08 30.30 -24.67
CA GLY A 5 -2.32 30.77 -24.10
C GLY A 5 -2.39 30.30 -22.66
N ARG A 6 -2.44 31.27 -21.74
CA ARG A 6 -2.68 31.04 -20.31
C ARG A 6 -4.07 30.40 -20.22
N GLN A 7 -4.14 29.08 -20.27
CA GLN A 7 -5.41 28.37 -20.17
C GLN A 7 -6.07 28.78 -18.85
N SER A 8 -7.36 29.09 -18.91
CA SER A 8 -8.12 29.51 -17.73
C SER A 8 -7.96 28.44 -16.63
N PRO A 9 -7.67 28.81 -15.37
CA PRO A 9 -7.43 27.85 -14.29
C PRO A 9 -8.59 26.87 -14.11
N TYR A 10 -9.82 27.30 -14.44
CA TYR A 10 -11.02 26.46 -14.43
C TYR A 10 -10.97 25.33 -15.48
N PHE A 11 -10.40 25.58 -16.67
CA PHE A 11 -10.31 24.57 -17.72
C PHE A 11 -9.37 23.42 -17.34
N VAL A 12 -8.22 23.75 -16.74
CA VAL A 12 -7.25 22.75 -16.27
C VAL A 12 -7.83 21.91 -15.11
N LEU A 13 -8.59 22.53 -14.21
CA LEU A 13 -9.29 21.81 -13.13
C LEU A 13 -10.36 20.85 -13.67
N ILE A 14 -11.13 21.25 -14.67
CA ILE A 14 -12.14 20.39 -15.31
C ILE A 14 -11.46 19.19 -15.96
N LEU A 15 -10.41 19.41 -16.75
CA LEU A 15 -9.66 18.33 -17.41
C LEU A 15 -9.09 17.34 -16.39
N ASN A 16 -8.48 17.83 -15.31
CA ASN A 16 -7.95 16.97 -14.25
C ASN A 16 -9.05 16.13 -13.58
N THR A 17 -10.21 16.74 -13.31
CA THR A 17 -11.36 16.02 -12.72
C THR A 17 -11.86 14.92 -13.66
N VAL A 18 -11.94 15.19 -14.97
CA VAL A 18 -12.32 14.19 -15.98
C VAL A 18 -11.33 13.02 -15.98
N VAL A 19 -10.02 13.29 -15.95
CA VAL A 19 -8.98 12.25 -15.91
C VAL A 19 -9.11 11.39 -14.64
N VAL A 20 -9.30 12.01 -13.48
CA VAL A 20 -9.50 11.29 -12.20
C VAL A 20 -10.74 10.39 -12.23
N VAL A 21 -11.85 10.87 -12.80
CA VAL A 21 -13.07 10.07 -12.98
C VAL A 21 -12.84 8.88 -13.91
N LEU A 22 -12.15 9.09 -15.04
CA LEU A 22 -11.82 8.01 -15.98
C LEU A 22 -10.93 6.94 -15.34
N ILE A 23 -9.91 7.34 -14.56
CA ILE A 23 -9.03 6.39 -13.86
C ILE A 23 -9.80 5.62 -12.79
N SER A 24 -10.68 6.30 -12.05
CA SER A 24 -11.53 5.66 -11.03
C SER A 24 -12.49 4.64 -11.65
N LEU A 25 -13.05 4.96 -12.83
CA LEU A 25 -13.88 4.05 -13.60
C LEU A 25 -13.06 2.85 -14.11
N ALA A 26 -11.85 3.09 -14.63
CA ALA A 26 -10.96 2.03 -15.07
C ALA A 26 -10.57 1.08 -13.91
N ALA A 27 -10.31 1.61 -12.72
CA ALA A 27 -10.07 0.82 -11.51
C ALA A 27 -11.31 -0.01 -11.13
N ALA A 28 -12.52 0.56 -11.21
CA ALA A 28 -13.77 -0.16 -10.95
C ALA A 28 -14.00 -1.30 -11.97
N ILE A 29 -13.75 -1.05 -13.25
CA ILE A 29 -13.83 -2.08 -14.32
C ILE A 29 -12.79 -3.18 -14.08
N TYR A 30 -11.56 -2.81 -13.72
CA TYR A 30 -10.49 -3.76 -13.40
C TYR A 30 -10.87 -4.68 -12.25
N ILE A 31 -11.45 -4.13 -11.17
CA ILE A 31 -11.99 -4.92 -10.05
C ILE A 31 -13.05 -5.90 -10.55
N GLY A 32 -13.96 -5.46 -11.43
CA GLY A 32 -15.00 -6.32 -11.98
C GLY A 32 -14.50 -7.43 -12.89
N HIS A 33 -13.42 -7.19 -13.62
CA HIS A 33 -12.84 -8.19 -14.51
C HIS A 33 -12.02 -9.24 -13.73
N PHE A 34 -11.12 -8.81 -12.85
CA PHE A 34 -10.16 -9.69 -12.18
C PHE A 34 -10.68 -10.30 -10.87
N GLN A 35 -11.66 -9.68 -10.21
CA GLN A 35 -12.16 -10.12 -8.91
C GLN A 35 -13.70 -10.00 -8.81
N LYS A 36 -14.41 -10.80 -9.60
CA LYS A 36 -15.88 -10.95 -9.52
C LYS A 36 -16.39 -11.25 -8.09
N ARG A 37 -15.53 -11.84 -7.23
CA ARG A 37 -15.81 -12.13 -5.82
C ARG A 37 -15.93 -10.88 -4.94
N ILE A 38 -15.26 -9.78 -5.30
CA ILE A 38 -15.36 -8.49 -4.60
C ILE A 38 -16.70 -7.83 -4.93
N ILE A 39 -17.11 -7.82 -6.21
CA ILE A 39 -18.39 -7.22 -6.64
C ILE A 39 -19.59 -7.97 -6.07
N LYS A 40 -19.53 -9.30 -5.97
CA LYS A 40 -20.62 -10.09 -5.39
C LYS A 40 -20.86 -9.84 -3.91
N ASN A 41 -19.88 -9.30 -3.18
CA ASN A 41 -19.99 -9.04 -1.75
C ASN A 41 -19.86 -7.54 -1.47
N HIS A 42 -21.00 -6.85 -1.40
CA HIS A 42 -21.07 -5.40 -1.22
C HIS A 42 -20.22 -4.90 -0.04
N ALA A 43 -20.13 -5.66 1.06
CA ALA A 43 -19.29 -5.30 2.20
C ALA A 43 -17.80 -5.17 1.83
N ARG A 44 -17.26 -6.11 1.03
CA ARG A 44 -15.83 -6.07 0.63
C ARG A 44 -15.54 -4.94 -0.35
N ALA A 45 -16.47 -4.68 -1.27
CA ALA A 45 -16.37 -3.56 -2.19
C ALA A 45 -16.39 -2.21 -1.46
N ILE A 46 -17.30 -2.04 -0.49
CA ILE A 46 -17.40 -0.82 0.33
C ILE A 46 -16.13 -0.63 1.17
N VAL A 47 -15.59 -1.68 1.80
CA VAL A 47 -14.34 -1.59 2.58
C VAL A 47 -13.16 -1.19 1.68
N LEU A 48 -13.04 -1.77 0.48
CA LEU A 48 -11.97 -1.42 -0.45
C LEU A 48 -12.10 0.02 -0.95
N ALA A 49 -13.31 0.44 -1.34
CA ALA A 49 -13.57 1.81 -1.78
C ALA A 49 -13.33 2.82 -0.65
N GLY A 50 -13.81 2.52 0.56
CA GLY A 50 -13.58 3.32 1.76
C GLY A 50 -12.10 3.46 2.08
N LEU A 51 -11.33 2.37 1.99
CA LEU A 51 -9.87 2.40 2.18
C LEU A 51 -9.18 3.30 1.13
N LEU A 52 -9.53 3.19 -0.15
CA LEU A 52 -8.97 4.04 -1.21
C LEU A 52 -9.29 5.52 -0.97
N ILE A 53 -10.54 5.85 -0.67
CA ILE A 53 -10.99 7.22 -0.40
C ILE A 53 -10.28 7.77 0.84
N LEU A 54 -10.16 6.97 1.91
CA LEU A 54 -9.46 7.35 3.14
C LEU A 54 -7.99 7.67 2.87
N LEU A 55 -7.30 6.84 2.08
CA LEU A 55 -5.88 7.07 1.77
C LEU A 55 -5.66 8.25 0.81
N LEU A 56 -6.57 8.49 -0.14
CA LEU A 56 -6.52 9.67 -1.00
C LEU A 56 -6.79 10.96 -0.23
N THR A 57 -7.78 10.96 0.67
CA THR A 57 -8.07 12.11 1.53
C THR A 57 -6.93 12.38 2.50
N ALA A 58 -6.33 11.34 3.10
CA ALA A 58 -5.13 11.47 3.91
C ALA A 58 -3.95 12.05 3.11
N THR A 59 -3.72 11.57 1.88
CA THR A 59 -2.67 12.10 1.00
C THR A 59 -2.88 13.60 0.73
N LYS A 60 -4.10 14.00 0.36
CA LYS A 60 -4.45 15.40 0.11
C LYS A 60 -4.30 16.25 1.37
N LEU A 61 -4.71 15.73 2.53
CA LEU A 61 -4.61 16.43 3.81
C LEU A 61 -3.15 16.66 4.21
N VAL A 62 -2.30 15.64 4.08
CA VAL A 62 -0.86 15.76 4.38
C VAL A 62 -0.18 16.74 3.41
N ALA A 63 -0.49 16.65 2.11
CA ALA A 63 0.02 17.59 1.12
C ALA A 63 -0.41 19.04 1.44
N PHE A 64 -1.66 19.23 1.89
CA PHE A 64 -2.18 20.54 2.29
C PHE A 64 -1.53 21.09 3.57
N LEU A 65 -1.36 20.27 4.60
CA LEU A 65 -0.82 20.68 5.90
C LEU A 65 0.69 20.92 5.88
N PHE A 66 1.44 20.02 5.26
CA PHE A 66 2.90 20.01 5.35
C PHE A 66 3.58 20.57 4.09
N LYS A 67 2.84 20.81 2.99
CA LYS A 67 3.40 21.17 1.67
C LYS A 67 4.46 20.18 1.15
N TYR A 68 4.49 18.96 1.69
CA TYR A 68 5.39 17.90 1.28
C TYR A 68 4.59 16.73 0.71
N SER A 69 5.04 16.23 -0.45
CA SER A 69 4.40 15.12 -1.16
C SER A 69 4.71 13.74 -0.57
N CYS A 70 5.45 13.68 0.55
CA CYS A 70 5.83 12.42 1.22
C CYS A 70 4.63 11.62 1.75
N GLY A 71 3.50 12.27 2.01
CA GLY A 71 2.24 11.61 2.38
C GLY A 71 1.70 10.66 1.30
N ALA A 72 1.97 10.95 0.02
CA ALA A 72 1.51 10.12 -1.09
C ALA A 72 2.22 8.77 -1.14
N THR A 73 3.55 8.76 -0.94
CA THR A 73 4.35 7.54 -0.87
C THR A 73 3.95 6.66 0.31
N GLY A 74 3.73 7.27 1.49
CA GLY A 74 3.27 6.54 2.68
C GLY A 74 1.89 5.89 2.48
N SER A 75 0.94 6.63 1.91
CA SER A 75 -0.41 6.13 1.65
C SER A 75 -0.42 4.99 0.63
N THR A 76 0.43 5.07 -0.40
CA THR A 76 0.56 4.02 -1.42
C THR A 76 1.13 2.74 -0.84
N VAL A 77 2.18 2.84 -0.03
CA VAL A 77 2.78 1.69 0.65
C VAL A 77 1.77 1.05 1.60
N THR A 78 0.97 1.87 2.29
CA THR A 78 -0.11 1.39 3.14
C THR A 78 -1.13 0.57 2.37
N LEU A 79 -1.58 1.10 1.23
CA LEU A 79 -2.48 0.39 0.35
C LEU A 79 -1.88 -0.94 -0.12
N ALA A 80 -0.63 -0.93 -0.60
CA ALA A 80 0.06 -2.11 -1.10
C ALA A 80 0.18 -3.21 -0.01
N ILE A 81 0.52 -2.84 1.22
CA ILE A 81 0.63 -3.79 2.33
C ILE A 81 -0.75 -4.40 2.67
N VAL A 82 -1.79 -3.56 2.82
CA VAL A 82 -3.15 -4.03 3.16
C VAL A 82 -3.71 -4.93 2.05
N LEU A 83 -3.52 -4.58 0.78
CA LEU A 83 -3.97 -5.41 -0.33
C LEU A 83 -3.18 -6.70 -0.48
N SER A 84 -1.86 -6.69 -0.26
CA SER A 84 -1.04 -7.92 -0.26
C SER A 84 -1.42 -8.90 0.85
N LEU A 85 -1.94 -8.40 1.97
CA LEU A 85 -2.50 -9.22 3.04
C LEU A 85 -3.85 -9.81 2.65
N ALA A 86 -4.72 -9.00 2.02
CA ALA A 86 -6.11 -9.36 1.77
C ALA A 86 -6.40 -10.09 0.46
N TYR A 87 -5.55 -9.91 -0.53
CA TYR A 87 -5.80 -10.35 -1.90
C TYR A 87 -4.52 -10.89 -2.56
N ASN A 88 -4.69 -11.47 -3.75
CA ASN A 88 -3.57 -12.00 -4.53
C ASN A 88 -2.63 -10.87 -4.99
N GLN A 89 -1.33 -11.16 -5.00
CA GLN A 89 -0.27 -10.23 -5.43
C GLN A 89 -0.56 -9.53 -6.77
N ARG A 90 -1.08 -10.25 -7.77
CA ARG A 90 -1.43 -9.67 -9.09
C ARG A 90 -2.50 -8.57 -8.98
N PHE A 91 -3.48 -8.77 -8.10
CA PHE A 91 -4.52 -7.77 -7.86
C PHE A 91 -3.95 -6.57 -7.11
N THR A 92 -3.10 -6.81 -6.10
CA THR A 92 -2.43 -5.75 -5.34
C THR A 92 -1.59 -4.83 -6.22
N ILE A 93 -0.77 -5.39 -7.11
CA ILE A 93 0.07 -4.60 -8.02
C ILE A 93 -0.80 -3.73 -8.92
N GLY A 94 -1.83 -4.31 -9.56
CA GLY A 94 -2.74 -3.55 -10.42
C GLY A 94 -3.44 -2.41 -9.68
N MET A 95 -4.01 -2.68 -8.50
CA MET A 95 -4.68 -1.66 -7.69
C MET A 95 -3.73 -0.58 -7.18
N SER A 96 -2.49 -0.96 -6.83
CA SER A 96 -1.49 0.00 -6.37
C SER A 96 -1.08 0.95 -7.50
N ILE A 97 -0.99 0.47 -8.74
CA ILE A 97 -0.70 1.35 -9.89
C ILE A 97 -1.82 2.37 -10.10
N PHE A 98 -3.09 1.95 -10.08
CA PHE A 98 -4.22 2.88 -10.16
C PHE A 98 -4.17 3.92 -9.04
N PHE A 99 -3.84 3.49 -7.81
CA PHE A 99 -3.68 4.40 -6.69
C PHE A 99 -2.48 5.33 -6.85
N CYS A 100 -1.35 4.88 -7.42
CA CYS A 100 -0.21 5.74 -7.69
C CYS A 100 -0.64 6.91 -8.59
N ILE A 101 -1.36 6.61 -9.67
CA ILE A 101 -1.84 7.64 -10.60
C ILE A 101 -2.77 8.63 -9.87
N LEU A 102 -3.79 8.12 -9.16
CA LEU A 102 -4.73 8.96 -8.42
C LEU A 102 -4.04 9.78 -7.31
N GLY A 103 -3.08 9.18 -6.62
CA GLY A 103 -2.31 9.80 -5.54
C GLY A 103 -1.40 10.91 -6.05
N THR A 104 -0.80 10.76 -7.24
CA THR A 104 -0.05 11.83 -7.89
C THR A 104 -0.93 13.05 -8.15
N PHE A 105 -2.13 12.85 -8.72
CA PHE A 105 -3.08 13.95 -8.95
C PHE A 105 -3.64 14.56 -7.65
N ALA A 106 -3.69 13.79 -6.56
CA ALA A 106 -4.14 14.27 -5.26
C ALA A 106 -3.05 15.06 -4.50
N ALA A 107 -1.79 14.69 -4.68
CA ALA A 107 -0.65 15.27 -3.95
C ALA A 107 -0.02 16.47 -4.66
N VAL A 108 0.04 16.45 -6.00
CA VAL A 108 0.69 17.51 -6.78
C VAL A 108 -0.32 18.60 -7.12
N PRO A 109 -0.12 19.84 -6.65
CA PRO A 109 -0.98 20.95 -7.03
C PRO A 109 -0.81 21.25 -8.53
N VAL A 110 -1.90 21.68 -9.18
CA VAL A 110 -2.00 21.92 -10.63
C VAL A 110 -0.95 22.90 -11.17
N ASN A 111 -0.36 23.72 -10.29
CA ASN A 111 0.64 24.73 -10.64
C ASN A 111 2.08 24.19 -10.67
N GLU A 112 2.32 22.97 -10.20
CA GLU A 112 3.64 22.33 -10.24
C GLU A 112 3.90 21.63 -11.57
N GLY A 113 5.18 21.57 -11.96
CA GLY A 113 5.59 21.03 -13.26
C GLY A 113 5.27 19.54 -13.43
N GLN A 114 5.00 19.13 -14.67
CA GLN A 114 4.71 17.73 -15.04
C GLN A 114 5.81 16.74 -14.59
N LEU A 115 7.07 17.19 -14.57
CA LEU A 115 8.22 16.40 -14.12
C LEU A 115 8.10 16.00 -12.64
N THR A 116 7.60 16.88 -11.77
CA THR A 116 7.38 16.57 -10.35
C THR A 116 6.34 15.46 -10.17
N GLY A 117 5.27 15.49 -10.97
CA GLY A 117 4.26 14.44 -10.96
C GLY A 117 4.81 13.09 -11.40
N ILE A 118 5.60 13.06 -12.47
CA ILE A 118 6.23 11.81 -12.97
C ILE A 118 7.20 11.25 -11.93
N ASN A 119 8.02 12.10 -11.32
CA ASN A 119 8.95 11.68 -10.27
C ASN A 119 8.21 11.06 -9.09
N LEU A 120 7.17 11.73 -8.58
CA LEU A 120 6.37 11.22 -7.48
C LEU A 120 5.70 9.88 -7.83
N PHE A 121 5.12 9.78 -9.03
CA PHE A 121 4.49 8.56 -9.52
C PHE A 121 5.48 7.38 -9.52
N LEU A 122 6.67 7.57 -10.09
CA LEU A 122 7.71 6.55 -10.15
C LEU A 122 8.21 6.15 -8.75
N THR A 123 8.42 7.10 -7.85
CA THR A 123 8.78 6.83 -6.45
C THR A 123 7.70 6.03 -5.72
N MET A 124 6.42 6.38 -5.90
CA MET A 124 5.28 5.63 -5.33
C MET A 124 5.22 4.20 -5.88
N CYS A 125 5.40 4.02 -7.19
CA CYS A 125 5.46 2.71 -7.83
C CYS A 125 6.60 1.85 -7.28
N ALA A 126 7.80 2.42 -7.10
CA ALA A 126 8.95 1.69 -6.56
C ALA A 126 8.67 1.13 -5.16
N GLY A 127 8.06 1.94 -4.28
CA GLY A 127 7.63 1.49 -2.95
C GLY A 127 6.53 0.43 -3.01
N ALA A 128 5.48 0.67 -3.81
CA ALA A 128 4.35 -0.23 -3.95
C ALA A 128 4.76 -1.62 -4.46
N VAL A 129 5.62 -1.68 -5.48
CA VAL A 129 6.13 -2.91 -6.07
C VAL A 129 7.00 -3.65 -5.05
N THR A 130 7.92 -2.96 -4.39
CA THR A 130 8.80 -3.58 -3.37
C THR A 130 8.00 -4.23 -2.25
N CYS A 131 6.99 -3.53 -1.72
CA CYS A 131 6.07 -4.09 -0.74
C CYS A 131 5.29 -5.27 -1.30
N SER A 132 4.69 -5.12 -2.49
CA SER A 132 3.85 -6.16 -3.10
C SER A 132 4.59 -7.48 -3.32
N PHE A 133 5.85 -7.43 -3.72
CA PHE A 133 6.66 -8.63 -3.95
C PHE A 133 7.22 -9.24 -2.66
N SER A 134 7.65 -8.41 -1.72
CA SER A 134 8.34 -8.90 -0.52
C SER A 134 7.37 -9.48 0.54
N LEU A 135 6.08 -9.14 0.45
CA LEU A 135 5.06 -9.57 1.41
C LEU A 135 4.43 -10.95 1.14
N LYS A 136 4.88 -11.68 0.12
CA LYS A 136 4.25 -12.92 -0.39
C LYS A 136 4.03 -14.02 0.67
N GLU A 137 4.81 -14.05 1.75
CA GLU A 137 4.63 -15.02 2.84
C GLU A 137 4.92 -14.36 4.19
N ILE A 138 3.98 -13.64 4.79
CA ILE A 138 4.17 -13.11 6.14
C ILE A 138 4.03 -14.24 7.15
N ARG A 139 5.18 -14.84 7.50
CA ARG A 139 5.25 -15.84 8.56
C ARG A 139 5.51 -15.24 9.94
N THR A 140 6.06 -14.02 10.02
CA THR A 140 6.43 -13.38 11.29
C THR A 140 6.26 -11.86 11.28
N ARG A 141 5.95 -11.28 12.46
CA ARG A 141 5.92 -9.84 12.74
C ARG A 141 7.19 -9.11 12.28
N MET A 142 8.35 -9.75 12.43
CA MET A 142 9.64 -9.17 12.02
C MET A 142 9.78 -9.05 10.50
N LYS A 143 9.07 -9.88 9.72
CA LYS A 143 9.13 -9.82 8.25
C LYS A 143 8.53 -8.52 7.72
N LEU A 144 7.41 -8.04 8.26
CA LEU A 144 6.81 -6.79 7.81
C LEU A 144 7.75 -5.59 8.04
N LEU A 145 8.46 -5.55 9.18
CA LEU A 145 9.48 -4.53 9.46
C LEU A 145 10.66 -4.59 8.49
N LYS A 146 11.14 -5.80 8.16
CA LYS A 146 12.19 -5.97 7.15
C LYS A 146 11.74 -5.50 5.77
N VAL A 147 10.48 -5.77 5.41
CA VAL A 147 9.91 -5.34 4.13
C VAL A 147 9.70 -3.83 4.09
N SER A 148 9.22 -3.20 5.16
CA SER A 148 9.08 -1.74 5.20
C SER A 148 10.44 -1.04 5.18
N ALA A 149 11.46 -1.59 5.83
CA ALA A 149 12.83 -1.10 5.73
C ALA A 149 13.38 -1.21 4.29
N ALA A 150 13.19 -2.36 3.63
CA ALA A 150 13.60 -2.55 2.24
C ALA A 150 12.82 -1.64 1.26
N ALA A 151 11.53 -1.43 1.50
CA ALA A 151 10.74 -0.49 0.71
C ALA A 151 11.22 0.95 0.92
N ALA A 152 11.56 1.34 2.14
CA ALA A 152 12.10 2.66 2.45
C ALA A 152 13.44 2.92 1.76
N THR A 153 14.35 1.92 1.70
CA THR A 153 15.62 2.07 0.98
C THR A 153 15.42 2.18 -0.54
N VAL A 154 14.53 1.39 -1.13
CA VAL A 154 14.20 1.51 -2.56
C VAL A 154 13.52 2.85 -2.87
N VAL A 155 12.61 3.31 -2.02
CA VAL A 155 11.97 4.64 -2.13
C VAL A 155 13.01 5.74 -2.00
N PHE A 156 13.96 5.62 -1.06
CA PHE A 156 15.06 6.57 -0.90
C PHE A 156 15.90 6.68 -2.18
N ILE A 157 16.38 5.54 -2.70
CA ILE A 157 17.24 5.51 -3.90
C ILE A 157 16.48 6.04 -5.13
N SER A 158 15.22 5.62 -5.31
CA SER A 158 14.40 6.10 -6.44
C SER A 158 14.10 7.59 -6.35
N ALA A 159 13.72 8.09 -5.18
CA ALA A 159 13.50 9.53 -4.98
C ALA A 159 14.79 10.31 -5.22
N LEU A 160 15.93 9.84 -4.70
CA LEU A 160 17.23 10.48 -4.88
C LEU A 160 17.57 10.57 -6.38
N ALA A 161 17.54 9.44 -7.10
CA ALA A 161 17.87 9.38 -8.52
C ALA A 161 16.96 10.28 -9.37
N LEU A 162 15.65 10.24 -9.15
CA LEU A 162 14.68 11.01 -9.93
C LEU A 162 14.76 12.52 -9.67
N ASN A 163 15.05 12.94 -8.44
CA ASN A 163 15.20 14.35 -8.12
C ASN A 163 16.54 14.91 -8.62
N PHE A 164 17.62 14.11 -8.68
CA PHE A 164 18.89 14.54 -9.28
C PHE A 164 18.82 14.74 -10.80
N LEU A 165 17.89 14.06 -11.49
CA LEU A 165 17.66 14.26 -12.92
C LEU A 165 16.99 15.61 -13.24
N VAL A 166 16.43 16.29 -12.23
CA VAL A 166 15.82 17.62 -12.41
C VAL A 166 16.89 18.68 -12.18
N GLU A 167 17.34 19.31 -13.27
CA GLU A 167 18.31 20.42 -13.23
C GLU A 167 17.79 21.56 -12.33
N GLY A 168 18.65 22.05 -11.43
CA GLY A 168 18.38 23.24 -10.61
C GLY A 168 18.03 22.99 -9.13
N SER A 169 18.00 21.74 -8.65
CA SER A 169 17.77 21.42 -7.23
C SER A 169 19.08 21.35 -6.44
N ALA A 170 19.13 22.00 -5.27
CA ALA A 170 20.29 21.89 -4.38
C ALA A 170 20.42 20.44 -3.84
N PRO A 171 21.63 19.86 -3.80
CA PRO A 171 21.81 18.46 -3.39
C PRO A 171 21.33 18.18 -1.96
N ALA A 172 21.39 19.18 -1.07
CA ALA A 172 20.88 19.07 0.29
C ALA A 172 19.34 18.92 0.34
N ASP A 173 18.62 19.65 -0.52
CA ASP A 173 17.15 19.57 -0.59
C ASP A 173 16.69 18.26 -1.21
N VAL A 174 17.41 17.77 -2.22
CA VAL A 174 17.17 16.45 -2.84
C VAL A 174 17.32 15.33 -1.81
N LEU A 175 18.40 15.36 -1.03
CA LEU A 175 18.65 14.37 0.02
C LEU A 175 17.59 14.42 1.12
N ARG A 176 17.19 15.64 1.54
CA ARG A 176 16.14 15.84 2.54
C ARG A 176 14.78 15.33 2.03
N ASN A 177 14.43 15.61 0.78
CA ASN A 177 13.19 15.12 0.17
C ASN A 177 13.16 13.59 0.08
N ALA A 178 14.23 12.97 -0.41
CA ALA A 178 14.36 11.52 -0.43
C ALA A 178 14.24 10.91 0.97
N GLY A 179 14.84 11.55 1.98
CA GLY A 179 14.72 11.18 3.39
C GLY A 179 13.28 11.23 3.90
N TYR A 180 12.50 12.26 3.52
CA TYR A 180 11.08 12.34 3.89
C TYR A 180 10.23 11.23 3.25
N HIS A 181 10.45 10.91 1.98
CA HIS A 181 9.74 9.81 1.31
C HIS A 181 10.07 8.44 1.94
N ALA A 182 11.35 8.21 2.23
CA ALA A 182 11.81 6.99 2.89
C ALA A 182 11.28 6.88 4.33
N GLY A 183 11.35 7.98 5.09
CA GLY A 183 10.83 8.07 6.45
C GLY A 183 9.33 7.82 6.51
N ALA A 184 8.55 8.47 5.63
CA ALA A 184 7.11 8.23 5.54
C ALA A 184 6.79 6.76 5.20
N THR A 185 7.53 6.16 4.27
CA THR A 185 7.37 4.75 3.90
C THR A 185 7.63 3.82 5.09
N PHE A 186 8.73 4.04 5.81
CA PHE A 186 9.10 3.23 6.97
C PHE A 186 8.11 3.40 8.13
N LEU A 187 7.72 4.63 8.43
CA LEU A 187 6.75 4.96 9.48
C LEU A 187 5.39 4.32 9.21
N MET A 188 4.89 4.36 7.98
CA MET A 188 3.63 3.69 7.65
C MET A 188 3.74 2.17 7.79
N GLY A 189 4.88 1.57 7.43
CA GLY A 189 5.14 0.15 7.69
C GLY A 189 5.10 -0.20 9.18
N LEU A 190 5.68 0.64 10.04
CA LEU A 190 5.60 0.51 11.50
C LEU A 190 4.16 0.63 12.02
N LEU A 191 3.40 1.61 11.52
CA LEU A 191 2.01 1.81 11.91
C LEU A 191 1.15 0.60 11.54
N ILE A 192 1.33 0.06 10.33
CA ILE A 192 0.59 -1.13 9.88
C ILE A 192 0.99 -2.36 10.68
N GLN A 193 2.26 -2.51 11.05
CA GLN A 193 2.71 -3.58 11.91
C GLN A 193 1.99 -3.58 13.27
N SER A 194 1.75 -2.40 13.84
CA SER A 194 0.95 -2.26 15.07
C SER A 194 -0.55 -2.49 14.84
N LEU A 195 -1.07 -2.08 13.68
CA LEU A 195 -2.48 -2.22 13.30
C LEU A 195 -2.84 -3.57 12.66
N LEU A 196 -1.84 -4.42 12.40
CA LEU A 196 -1.99 -5.71 11.72
C LEU A 196 -3.13 -6.58 12.30
N PRO A 197 -3.23 -6.83 13.62
CA PRO A 197 -4.31 -7.64 14.17
C PRO A 197 -5.70 -7.03 13.96
N LEU A 198 -5.80 -5.70 13.85
CA LEU A 198 -7.05 -5.01 13.58
C LEU A 198 -7.46 -5.16 12.11
N ILE A 199 -6.47 -5.07 11.21
CA ILE A 199 -6.64 -5.30 9.76
C ILE A 199 -7.07 -6.76 9.51
N GLU A 200 -6.42 -7.72 10.17
CA GLU A 200 -6.78 -9.15 10.09
C GLU A 200 -8.22 -9.41 10.54
N LYS A 201 -8.64 -8.84 11.68
CA LYS A 201 -10.02 -8.93 12.18
C LYS A 201 -11.03 -8.29 11.22
N GLY A 202 -10.72 -7.11 10.69
CA GLY A 202 -11.61 -6.35 9.79
C GLY A 202 -11.85 -7.06 8.46
N PHE A 203 -10.80 -7.65 7.88
CA PHE A 203 -10.89 -8.39 6.62
C PHE A 203 -11.21 -9.88 6.80
N ARG A 204 -11.27 -10.38 8.05
CA ARG A 204 -11.42 -11.81 8.40
C ARG A 204 -10.40 -12.70 7.69
N ILE A 205 -9.16 -12.23 7.60
CA ILE A 205 -8.05 -13.00 7.04
C ILE A 205 -7.30 -13.63 8.20
N SER A 206 -7.12 -14.95 8.17
CA SER A 206 -6.18 -15.63 9.06
C SER A 206 -4.81 -15.62 8.38
N THR A 207 -3.96 -14.65 8.73
CA THR A 207 -2.55 -14.71 8.32
C THR A 207 -1.90 -15.84 9.13
N SER A 208 -0.82 -16.45 8.61
CA SER A 208 -0.11 -17.55 9.32
C SER A 208 0.29 -17.19 10.76
N MET A 209 0.40 -15.88 11.07
CA MET A 209 0.58 -15.33 12.40
C MET A 209 -0.57 -15.67 13.36
N THR A 210 -1.82 -15.45 12.95
CA THR A 210 -3.01 -15.78 13.73
C THR A 210 -3.12 -17.30 13.88
N LEU A 211 -2.79 -18.08 12.84
CA LEU A 211 -2.73 -19.53 12.93
C LEU A 211 -1.67 -20.01 13.93
N LEU A 212 -0.48 -19.39 14.00
CA LEU A 212 0.53 -19.73 15.01
C LEU A 212 0.09 -19.36 16.44
N ASP A 213 -0.57 -18.20 16.62
CA ASP A 213 -1.15 -17.78 17.91
C ASP A 213 -2.33 -18.69 18.32
N TYR A 214 -3.10 -19.23 17.37
CA TYR A 214 -4.15 -20.24 17.63
C TYR A 214 -3.60 -21.67 17.79
N SER A 215 -2.45 -21.97 17.19
CA SER A 215 -1.71 -23.22 17.36
C SER A 215 -0.84 -23.22 18.64
N ASP A 216 -0.87 -22.16 19.44
CA ASP A 216 -0.22 -22.16 20.74
C ASP A 216 -0.86 -23.27 21.61
N ALA A 217 -0.01 -24.20 22.03
CA ALA A 217 -0.32 -25.51 22.60
C ALA A 217 -0.90 -25.46 24.03
N ASN A 218 -1.58 -24.35 24.37
CA ASN A 218 -2.26 -24.13 25.65
C ASN A 218 -3.79 -24.15 25.53
N GLN A 219 -4.35 -24.46 24.35
CA GLN A 219 -5.79 -24.65 24.22
C GLN A 219 -6.25 -25.85 25.07
N PRO A 220 -7.27 -25.67 25.95
CA PRO A 220 -7.81 -26.76 26.77
C PRO A 220 -8.37 -27.91 25.92
N LEU A 221 -8.67 -27.67 24.63
CA LEU A 221 -9.05 -28.68 23.64
C LEU A 221 -7.92 -29.66 23.29
N LEU A 222 -6.67 -29.21 23.18
CA LEU A 222 -5.51 -30.10 22.94
C LEU A 222 -5.13 -30.86 24.21
N LYS A 223 -5.24 -30.22 25.39
CA LYS A 223 -5.11 -30.90 26.69
C LYS A 223 -6.18 -31.97 26.89
N ARG A 224 -7.44 -31.72 26.48
CA ARG A 224 -8.51 -32.72 26.52
C ARG A 224 -8.28 -33.86 25.53
N LEU A 225 -7.85 -33.56 24.30
CA LEU A 225 -7.48 -34.60 23.31
C LEU A 225 -6.31 -35.47 23.79
N ALA A 226 -5.28 -34.89 24.40
CA ALA A 226 -4.16 -35.63 24.98
C ALA A 226 -4.55 -36.47 26.22
N MET A 227 -5.55 -36.01 26.98
CA MET A 227 -6.08 -36.74 28.15
C MET A 227 -7.10 -37.83 27.79
N GLU A 228 -7.95 -37.62 26.77
CA GLU A 228 -9.00 -38.56 26.38
C GLU A 228 -8.53 -39.61 25.36
N ALA A 229 -7.52 -39.31 24.52
CA ALA A 229 -7.03 -40.24 23.51
C ALA A 229 -5.53 -40.02 23.16
N PRO A 230 -4.60 -40.50 24.00
CA PRO A 230 -3.15 -40.25 23.84
C PRO A 230 -2.55 -40.83 22.55
N GLY A 231 -3.13 -41.90 21.99
CA GLY A 231 -2.65 -42.53 20.75
C GLY A 231 -2.90 -41.68 19.49
N THR A 232 -4.06 -41.03 19.39
CA THR A 232 -4.45 -40.22 18.23
C THR A 232 -3.73 -38.87 18.19
N PHE A 233 -3.36 -38.36 19.36
CA PHE A 233 -2.53 -37.15 19.51
C PHE A 233 -1.14 -37.35 18.90
N SER A 234 -0.46 -38.44 19.26
CA SER A 234 0.86 -38.78 18.72
C SER A 234 0.84 -38.91 17.19
N HIS A 235 -0.20 -39.54 16.64
CA HIS A 235 -0.34 -39.70 15.19
C HIS A 235 -0.64 -38.38 14.46
N SER A 236 -1.43 -37.49 15.06
CA SER A 236 -1.76 -36.18 14.50
C SER A 236 -0.60 -35.19 14.59
N LEU A 237 0.22 -35.28 15.65
CA LEU A 237 1.40 -34.43 15.84
C LEU A 237 2.55 -34.82 14.88
N LEU A 238 2.71 -36.13 14.63
CA LEU A 238 3.68 -36.64 13.65
C LEU A 238 3.31 -36.19 12.22
N ILE A 239 2.03 -36.25 11.86
CA ILE A 239 1.51 -35.75 10.57
C ILE A 239 1.54 -34.22 10.48
N GLY A 240 1.31 -33.50 11.59
CA GLY A 240 1.38 -32.04 11.64
C GLY A 240 2.80 -31.47 11.55
N SER A 241 3.81 -32.20 12.01
CA SER A 241 5.22 -31.77 11.93
C SER A 241 5.85 -31.89 10.55
N ILE A 242 5.20 -32.62 9.63
CA ILE A 242 5.66 -32.85 8.25
C ILE A 242 4.92 -32.00 7.20
N ALA A 243 3.98 -31.14 7.61
CA ALA A 243 3.18 -30.25 6.75
C ALA A 243 3.57 -28.78 6.93
#